data_AF-A0A2E5K518-F1
#
_entry.id   AF-A0A2E5K518-F1
#
_cell.length_a   1.000
_cell.length_b   1.000
_cell.length_c   1.000
_cell.angle_alpha   90.00
_cell.angle_beta   90.00
_cell.angle_gamma   90.00
#
_symmetry.space_group_name_H-M   'P 1'
#
loop_
_entity.id
_entity.type
_entity.pdbx_description
1 polymer ?
#
loop_
_entity_poly.entity_id
_entity_poly.type
_entity_poly.pdbx_seq_one_letter_code
_entity_poly.pdbx_strand_id
1 'polypeptide(L)'
;MKAFLSIILLFAFGLGVWGNTPTPEQIAEWKDAAANGDPAAQFNLGFVYTNGHSVLEDYAIAYAWWNIASANGEATAKLSKADLAEKMTKEQIAEAQKLSREMVEANPKLLDSISVIETETEEGLSLGEIWEHIKKKLLPLLQAS
;
A
#
# COMPACT_ATOMS: atom_id res chain seq x y z
N MET A 1 39.14 -10.27 -20.65
CA MET A 1 38.22 -10.12 -19.50
C MET A 1 36.87 -9.44 -19.83
N LYS A 2 36.60 -8.92 -21.03
CA LYS A 2 35.28 -8.33 -21.36
C LYS A 2 34.23 -9.32 -21.91
N ALA A 3 34.65 -10.47 -22.43
CA ALA A 3 33.74 -11.47 -23.02
C ALA A 3 32.98 -12.32 -21.99
N PHE A 4 33.52 -12.51 -20.79
CA PHE A 4 32.88 -13.34 -19.75
C PHE A 4 31.69 -12.62 -19.08
N LEU A 5 31.79 -11.28 -18.94
CA LEU A 5 30.68 -10.44 -18.46
C LEU A 5 29.51 -10.43 -19.45
N SER A 6 29.77 -10.41 -20.75
CA SER A 6 28.73 -10.45 -21.79
C SER A 6 27.95 -11.76 -21.83
N ILE A 7 28.58 -12.89 -21.50
CA ILE A 7 27.91 -14.20 -21.46
C ILE A 7 27.05 -14.34 -20.20
N ILE A 8 27.50 -13.84 -19.04
CA ILE A 8 26.68 -13.82 -17.82
C ILE A 8 25.44 -12.92 -18.01
N LEU A 9 25.59 -11.77 -18.67
CA LEU A 9 24.45 -10.93 -19.04
C LEU A 9 23.51 -11.62 -20.04
N LEU A 10 24.03 -12.31 -21.07
CA LEU A 10 23.17 -13.05 -22.01
C LEU A 10 22.41 -14.22 -21.36
N PHE A 11 23.05 -14.93 -20.43
CA PHE A 11 22.37 -15.98 -19.64
C PHE A 11 21.33 -15.40 -18.68
N ALA A 12 21.51 -14.17 -18.18
CA ALA A 12 20.51 -13.46 -17.40
C ALA A 12 19.30 -13.01 -18.25
N PHE A 13 19.51 -12.57 -19.48
CA PHE A 13 18.43 -12.17 -20.40
C PHE A 13 17.71 -13.37 -21.06
N GLY A 14 18.40 -14.50 -21.27
CA GLY A 14 17.86 -15.66 -22.01
C GLY A 14 17.16 -16.75 -21.19
N LEU A 15 17.33 -16.79 -19.85
CA LEU A 15 16.78 -17.85 -18.99
C LEU A 15 15.58 -17.43 -18.12
N GLY A 16 15.01 -16.23 -18.30
CA GLY A 16 13.80 -15.85 -17.56
C GLY A 16 13.97 -15.77 -16.04
N VAL A 17 15.21 -15.75 -15.52
CA VAL A 17 15.51 -15.56 -14.09
C VAL A 17 15.23 -14.11 -13.67
N TRP A 18 15.07 -13.19 -14.62
CA TRP A 18 14.55 -11.82 -14.48
C TRP A 18 13.14 -11.66 -15.09
N GLY A 19 12.36 -12.75 -15.16
CA GLY A 19 11.03 -12.73 -15.78
C GLY A 19 9.93 -12.02 -14.99
N ASN A 20 10.20 -11.56 -13.76
CA ASN A 20 9.20 -11.00 -12.85
C ASN A 20 9.67 -9.74 -12.09
N THR A 21 10.78 -9.13 -12.49
CA THR A 21 11.19 -7.84 -11.91
C THR A 21 10.44 -6.72 -12.64
N PRO A 22 9.52 -6.00 -11.99
CA PRO A 22 8.78 -4.93 -12.64
C PRO A 22 9.72 -3.79 -13.04
N THR A 23 9.52 -3.23 -14.23
CA THR A 23 10.32 -2.08 -14.70
C THR A 23 9.97 -0.81 -13.90
N PRO A 24 10.85 0.20 -13.87
CA PRO A 24 10.52 1.48 -13.25
C PRO A 24 9.24 2.13 -13.81
N GLU A 25 8.96 1.97 -15.11
CA GLU A 25 7.70 2.45 -15.70
C GLU A 25 6.49 1.71 -15.12
N GLN A 26 6.56 0.38 -15.00
CA GLN A 26 5.49 -0.42 -14.41
C GLN A 26 5.25 -0.07 -12.93
N ILE A 27 6.32 0.20 -12.18
CA ILE A 27 6.21 0.67 -10.79
C ILE A 27 5.53 2.04 -10.73
N ALA A 28 5.80 2.94 -11.68
CA ALA A 28 5.14 4.24 -11.75
C ALA A 28 3.64 4.09 -12.07
N GLU A 29 3.28 3.24 -13.04
CA GLU A 29 1.89 2.92 -13.35
C GLU A 29 1.15 2.33 -12.14
N TRP A 30 1.78 1.42 -11.39
CA TRP A 30 1.20 0.87 -10.18
C TRP A 30 1.08 1.91 -9.06
N LYS A 31 1.99 2.87 -8.94
CA LYS A 31 1.84 3.97 -7.98
C LYS A 31 0.61 4.81 -8.30
N ASP A 32 0.38 5.13 -9.56
CA ASP A 32 -0.78 5.90 -9.98
C ASP A 32 -2.08 5.11 -9.79
N ALA A 33 -2.11 3.83 -10.16
CA ALA A 33 -3.27 2.96 -9.95
C ALA A 33 -3.56 2.73 -8.46
N ALA A 34 -2.52 2.43 -7.66
CA ALA A 34 -2.66 2.24 -6.23
C ALA A 34 -3.17 3.51 -5.52
N ALA A 35 -2.71 4.69 -5.96
CA ALA A 35 -3.18 5.99 -5.48
C ALA A 35 -4.67 6.24 -5.76
N ASN A 36 -5.24 5.55 -6.76
CA ASN A 36 -6.66 5.56 -7.08
C ASN A 36 -7.42 4.37 -6.46
N GLY A 37 -6.80 3.63 -5.54
CA GLY A 37 -7.46 2.58 -4.78
C GLY A 37 -7.43 1.20 -5.43
N ASP A 38 -6.70 1.01 -6.53
CA ASP A 38 -6.60 -0.30 -7.20
C ASP A 38 -5.94 -1.34 -6.27
N PRO A 39 -6.69 -2.37 -5.80
CA PRO A 39 -6.18 -3.37 -4.87
C PRO A 39 -5.03 -4.21 -5.45
N ALA A 40 -5.04 -4.48 -6.75
CA ALA A 40 -3.99 -5.27 -7.41
C ALA A 40 -2.69 -4.46 -7.51
N ALA A 41 -2.79 -3.17 -7.84
CA ALA A 41 -1.64 -2.27 -7.85
C ALA A 41 -1.03 -2.08 -6.45
N GLN A 42 -1.87 -1.93 -5.43
CA GLN A 42 -1.44 -1.87 -4.02
C GLN A 42 -0.71 -3.15 -3.61
N PHE A 43 -1.22 -4.31 -4.01
CA PHE A 43 -0.56 -5.59 -3.76
C PHE A 43 0.82 -5.68 -4.44
N ASN A 44 0.89 -5.27 -5.71
CA ASN A 44 2.13 -5.28 -6.48
C ASN A 44 3.18 -4.34 -5.89
N LEU A 45 2.78 -3.18 -5.36
CA LEU A 45 3.70 -2.30 -4.62
C LEU A 45 4.23 -2.98 -3.35
N GLY A 46 3.39 -3.67 -2.59
CA GLY A 46 3.84 -4.47 -1.45
C GLY A 46 4.88 -5.54 -1.84
N PHE A 47 4.67 -6.20 -2.99
CA PHE A 47 5.64 -7.15 -3.54
C PHE A 47 6.99 -6.52 -3.93
N VAL A 48 6.95 -5.30 -4.48
CA VAL A 48 8.16 -4.55 -4.86
C VAL A 48 9.00 -4.20 -3.62
N TYR A 49 8.37 -3.76 -2.54
CA TYR A 49 9.05 -3.40 -1.29
C TYR A 49 9.54 -4.62 -0.48
N THR A 50 8.98 -5.82 -0.69
CA THR A 50 9.48 -7.05 -0.04
C THR A 50 10.69 -7.68 -0.70
N ASN A 51 10.87 -7.52 -2.02
CA ASN A 51 11.92 -8.21 -2.77
C ASN A 51 13.05 -7.29 -3.25
N GLY A 52 12.95 -5.97 -3.02
CA GLY A 52 14.00 -5.02 -3.38
C GLY A 52 14.25 -4.89 -4.89
N HIS A 53 13.30 -5.29 -5.74
CA HIS A 53 13.47 -5.45 -7.20
C HIS A 53 13.71 -4.15 -8.00
N SER A 54 13.85 -3.00 -7.34
CA SER A 54 14.15 -1.66 -7.92
C SER A 54 14.12 -0.55 -6.85
N VAL A 55 13.58 -0.85 -5.66
CA VAL A 55 13.57 0.01 -4.47
C VAL A 55 14.35 -0.66 -3.35
N LEU A 56 14.77 0.10 -2.34
CA LEU A 56 15.29 -0.51 -1.11
C LEU A 56 14.19 -1.35 -0.46
N GLU A 57 14.57 -2.56 -0.03
CA GLU A 57 13.70 -3.46 0.70
C GLU A 57 13.23 -2.80 2.00
N ASP A 58 11.91 -2.75 2.19
CA ASP A 58 11.28 -2.15 3.36
C ASP A 58 10.00 -2.92 3.72
N TYR A 59 10.12 -3.78 4.74
CA TYR A 59 9.01 -4.61 5.21
C TYR A 59 7.89 -3.79 5.84
N ALA A 60 8.17 -2.61 6.41
CA ALA A 60 7.12 -1.78 6.98
C ALA A 60 6.25 -1.17 5.87
N ILE A 61 6.86 -0.65 4.81
CA ILE A 61 6.14 -0.14 3.64
C ILE A 61 5.40 -1.26 2.92
N ALA A 62 6.02 -2.44 2.75
CA ALA A 62 5.38 -3.58 2.12
C ALA A 62 4.14 -4.05 2.88
N TYR A 63 4.26 -4.21 4.21
CA TYR A 63 3.15 -4.58 5.07
C TYR A 63 2.04 -3.53 5.02
N ALA A 64 2.38 -2.23 4.99
CA ALA A 64 1.41 -1.16 4.89
C ALA A 64 0.59 -1.24 3.59
N TRP A 65 1.25 -1.43 2.44
CA TRP A 65 0.57 -1.62 1.16
C TRP A 65 -0.32 -2.86 1.13
N TRP A 66 0.15 -4.00 1.64
CA TRP A 66 -0.68 -5.20 1.73
C TRP A 66 -1.82 -5.08 2.74
N ASN A 67 -1.65 -4.27 3.78
CA ASN A 67 -2.74 -3.96 4.69
C ASN A 67 -3.86 -3.20 3.97
N ILE A 68 -3.52 -2.19 3.18
CA ILE A 68 -4.47 -1.40 2.37
C ILE A 68 -5.11 -2.28 1.29
N ALA A 69 -4.31 -3.03 0.52
CA ALA A 69 -4.80 -3.94 -0.52
C ALA A 69 -5.80 -4.97 0.05
N SER A 70 -5.49 -5.54 1.23
CA SER A 70 -6.40 -6.47 1.91
C SER A 70 -7.72 -5.82 2.34
N ALA A 71 -7.71 -4.52 2.67
CA ALA A 71 -8.91 -3.76 3.01
C ALA A 71 -9.74 -3.38 1.77
N ASN A 72 -9.13 -3.32 0.58
CA ASN A 72 -9.81 -3.18 -0.71
C ASN A 72 -10.21 -4.51 -1.36
N GLY A 73 -10.10 -5.62 -0.63
CA GLY A 73 -10.59 -6.92 -1.10
C GLY A 73 -9.56 -7.79 -1.83
N GLU A 74 -8.27 -7.41 -1.87
CA GLU A 74 -7.23 -8.30 -2.38
C GLU A 74 -6.96 -9.43 -1.37
N ALA A 75 -7.60 -10.58 -1.59
CA ALA A 75 -7.48 -11.72 -0.70
C ALA A 75 -6.03 -12.24 -0.59
N THR A 76 -5.25 -12.14 -1.67
CA THR A 76 -3.85 -12.57 -1.71
C THR A 76 -2.99 -11.72 -0.77
N ALA A 77 -3.30 -10.42 -0.63
CA ALA A 77 -2.57 -9.52 0.25
C ALA A 77 -2.66 -9.94 1.73
N LYS A 78 -3.76 -10.59 2.15
CA LYS A 78 -3.89 -11.09 3.53
C LYS A 78 -2.88 -12.20 3.82
N LEU A 79 -2.67 -13.10 2.87
CA LEU A 79 -1.69 -14.19 2.99
C LEU A 79 -0.27 -13.64 2.97
N SER A 80 0.06 -12.81 1.98
CA SER A 80 1.41 -12.22 1.88
C SER A 80 1.77 -11.35 3.10
N LYS A 81 0.79 -10.62 3.65
CA LYS A 81 0.96 -9.87 4.91
C LYS A 81 1.22 -10.78 6.11
N ALA A 82 0.54 -11.93 6.19
CA ALA A 82 0.76 -12.90 7.27
C ALA A 82 2.16 -13.51 7.18
N ASP A 83 2.58 -13.95 5.98
CA ASP A 83 3.91 -14.50 5.74
C ASP A 83 5.02 -13.49 6.08
N LEU A 84 4.79 -12.20 5.77
CA LEU A 84 5.73 -11.13 6.11
C LEU A 84 5.77 -10.84 7.61
N ALA A 85 4.62 -10.92 8.29
CA ALA A 85 4.54 -10.72 9.74
C ALA A 85 5.39 -11.73 10.52
N GLU A 86 5.60 -12.94 10.00
CA GLU A 86 6.49 -13.94 10.60
C GLU A 86 7.97 -13.52 10.60
N LYS A 87 8.34 -12.61 9.69
CA LYS A 87 9.71 -12.08 9.55
C LYS A 87 9.93 -10.76 10.28
N MET A 88 8.88 -10.19 10.89
CA MET A 88 8.89 -8.87 11.54
C MET A 88 8.72 -9.00 13.06
N THR A 89 9.22 -8.02 13.81
CA THR A 89 8.88 -7.90 15.23
C THR A 89 7.49 -7.31 15.42
N LYS A 90 6.93 -7.45 16.63
CA LYS A 90 5.63 -6.85 16.97
C LYS A 90 5.65 -5.33 16.84
N GLU A 91 6.78 -4.71 17.18
CA GLU A 91 7.00 -3.27 17.07
C GLU A 91 7.01 -2.82 15.61
N GLN A 92 7.71 -3.56 14.74
CA GLN A 92 7.73 -3.29 13.30
C GLN A 92 6.34 -3.45 12.66
N ILE A 93 5.56 -4.44 13.12
CA ILE A 93 4.17 -4.61 12.67
C ILE A 93 3.31 -3.42 13.12
N ALA A 94 3.45 -2.96 14.36
CA ALA A 94 2.69 -1.82 14.88
C ALA A 94 3.03 -0.52 14.11
N GLU A 95 4.30 -0.33 13.78
CA GLU A 95 4.77 0.78 12.94
C GLU A 95 4.21 0.69 11.53
N ALA A 96 4.25 -0.48 10.89
CA ALA A 96 3.68 -0.68 9.56
C ALA A 96 2.17 -0.45 9.50
N GLN A 97 1.44 -0.84 10.55
CA GLN A 97 0.01 -0.54 10.69
C GLN A 97 -0.25 0.96 10.87
N LYS A 98 0.61 1.66 11.61
CA LYS A 98 0.55 3.12 11.73
C LYS A 98 0.80 3.79 10.39
N LEU A 99 1.82 3.37 9.67
CA LEU A 99 2.13 3.86 8.33
C LEU A 99 0.96 3.64 7.36
N SER A 100 0.33 2.47 7.38
CA SER A 100 -0.88 2.20 6.59
C SER A 100 -2.00 3.21 6.87
N ARG A 101 -2.22 3.59 8.13
CA ARG A 101 -3.21 4.62 8.50
C ARG A 101 -2.80 5.99 7.98
N GLU A 102 -1.54 6.38 8.18
CA GLU A 102 -1.02 7.68 7.71
C GLU A 102 -1.09 7.82 6.19
N MET A 103 -0.82 6.74 5.44
CA MET A 103 -0.95 6.72 3.99
C MET A 103 -2.40 6.94 3.55
N VAL A 104 -3.36 6.28 4.21
CA VAL A 104 -4.80 6.45 3.93
C VAL A 104 -5.28 7.83 4.37
N GLU A 105 -4.81 8.36 5.49
CA GLU A 105 -5.12 9.73 5.93
C GLU A 105 -4.61 10.77 4.93
N ALA A 106 -3.41 10.56 4.38
CA ALA A 106 -2.82 11.43 3.36
C ALA A 106 -3.50 11.29 1.99
N ASN A 107 -3.98 10.09 1.65
CA ASN A 107 -4.74 9.83 0.43
C ASN A 107 -5.92 8.89 0.71
N PRO A 108 -7.10 9.42 1.08
CA PRO A 108 -8.28 8.60 1.40
C PRO A 108 -8.76 7.72 0.24
N LYS A 109 -8.45 8.09 -1.01
CA LYS A 109 -8.78 7.29 -2.20
C LYS A 109 -8.04 5.95 -2.25
N LEU A 110 -7.02 5.76 -1.40
CA LEU A 110 -6.37 4.47 -1.24
C LEU A 110 -7.33 3.39 -0.74
N LEU A 111 -8.46 3.73 -0.12
CA LEU A 111 -9.51 2.78 0.21
C LEU A 111 -10.73 3.04 -0.67
N ASP A 112 -10.78 2.38 -1.83
CA ASP A 112 -11.94 2.47 -2.74
C ASP A 112 -13.14 1.66 -2.21
N SER A 113 -12.93 0.79 -1.21
CA SER A 113 -14.00 0.05 -0.53
C SER A 113 -14.91 0.91 0.36
N ILE A 114 -14.83 2.24 0.26
CA ILE A 114 -15.78 3.17 0.85
C ILE A 114 -16.65 3.79 -0.27
N SER A 115 -17.62 2.99 -0.76
CA SER A 115 -18.99 3.48 -0.55
C SER A 115 -19.07 3.76 0.94
N VAL A 116 -19.17 5.04 1.30
CA VAL A 116 -19.41 5.50 2.66
C VAL A 116 -20.27 4.46 3.35
N ILE A 117 -19.87 4.02 4.54
CA ILE A 117 -20.78 3.36 5.45
C ILE A 117 -22.03 4.24 5.42
N GLU A 118 -23.05 3.82 4.69
CA GLU A 118 -24.38 4.38 4.74
C GLU A 118 -24.84 4.08 6.16
N THR A 119 -24.39 4.88 7.12
CA THR A 119 -25.28 5.22 8.21
C THR A 119 -26.31 6.11 7.56
N GLU A 120 -27.38 5.48 7.08
CA GLU A 120 -28.67 6.12 6.86
C GLU A 120 -28.90 7.06 8.05
N THR A 121 -28.71 8.35 7.80
CA THR A 121 -29.33 9.40 8.61
C THR A 121 -29.87 10.39 7.61
N GLU A 122 -31.18 10.56 7.64
CA GLU A 122 -32.05 11.15 6.61
C GLU A 122 -31.86 12.66 6.36
N GLU A 123 -30.71 13.24 6.63
CA GLU A 123 -30.52 14.68 6.47
C GLU A 123 -29.45 14.98 5.44
N GLY A 124 -29.91 15.43 4.26
CA GLY A 124 -29.13 15.74 3.07
C GLY A 124 -28.14 16.89 3.24
N LEU A 125 -27.14 16.71 4.10
CA LEU A 125 -26.01 17.60 4.26
C LEU A 125 -24.88 17.19 3.31
N SER A 126 -24.20 18.18 2.74
CA SER A 126 -23.08 17.98 1.83
C SER A 126 -21.81 17.52 2.58
N LEU A 127 -20.91 16.86 1.86
CA LEU A 127 -19.65 16.30 2.42
C LEU A 127 -18.80 17.34 3.18
N GLY A 128 -18.82 18.61 2.76
CA GLY A 128 -18.10 19.69 3.45
C GLY A 128 -18.72 20.07 4.79
N GLU A 129 -20.05 19.97 4.90
CA GLU A 129 -20.79 20.30 6.13
C GLU A 129 -20.62 19.20 7.19
N ILE A 130 -20.55 17.95 6.75
CA ILE A 130 -20.28 16.80 7.62
C ILE A 130 -18.87 16.91 8.22
N TRP A 131 -17.86 17.24 7.41
CA TRP A 131 -16.48 17.43 7.87
C TRP A 131 -16.37 18.54 8.92
N GLU A 132 -17.02 19.68 8.68
CA GLU A 132 -17.02 20.79 9.63
C GLU A 132 -17.82 20.48 10.90
N HIS A 133 -18.89 19.70 10.82
CA HIS A 133 -19.66 19.26 11.98
C HIS A 133 -18.86 18.31 12.88
N ILE A 134 -18.16 17.33 12.29
CA ILE A 134 -17.29 16.39 13.01
C ILE A 134 -16.13 17.13 13.67
N LYS A 135 -15.48 18.01 12.92
CA LYS A 135 -14.38 18.86 13.42
C LYS A 135 -14.82 19.69 14.62
N LYS A 136 -16.00 20.30 14.58
CA LYS A 136 -16.54 21.12 15.68
C LYS A 136 -16.82 20.31 16.95
N LYS A 137 -17.16 19.02 16.84
CA LYS A 137 -17.37 18.13 17.99
C LYS A 137 -16.05 17.61 18.58
N LEU A 138 -15.06 17.34 17.74
CA LEU A 138 -13.79 16.74 18.17
C LEU A 138 -12.76 17.79 18.63
N LEU A 139 -12.79 19.01 18.08
CA LEU A 139 -11.81 20.06 18.37
C LEU A 139 -11.74 20.46 19.87
N PRO A 140 -12.86 20.58 20.62
CA PRO A 140 -12.80 20.89 22.05
C PRO A 140 -12.24 19.74 22.89
N LEU A 141 -12.41 18.50 22.44
CA LEU A 141 -11.93 17.30 23.15
C LEU A 141 -10.42 17.14 23.02
N LEU A 142 -9.84 17.61 21.92
CA LEU A 142 -8.39 17.60 21.68
C LEU A 142 -7.65 18.78 22.34
N GLN A 143 -8.37 19.87 22.66
CA GLN A 143 -7.80 21.04 23.35
C GLN A 143 -7.93 20.97 24.88
N ALA A 144 -8.58 19.93 25.39
CA ALA A 144 -8.81 19.71 26.82
C ALA A 144 -7.80 18.75 27.48
N SER A 145 -6.69 18.39 26.79
CA SER A 145 -5.58 17.59 27.34
C SER A 145 -4.32 18.42 27.53
#